data_AF-A0AB33EWY2-F1
#
_entry.id   AF-A0AB33EWY2-F1
#
_cell.length_a   1.000
_cell.length_b   1.000
_cell.length_c   1.000
_cell.angle_alpha   90.00
_cell.angle_beta   90.00
_cell.angle_gamma   90.00
#
_symmetry.space_group_name_H-M   'P 1'
#
loop_
_entity.id
_entity.type
_entity.pdbx_description
1 polymer ?
#
loop_
_entity_poly.entity_id
_entity_poly.type
_entity_poly.pdbx_seq_one_letter_code
_entity_poly.pdbx_strand_id
1 'polypeptide(L)'
;MLTWGGGGAPARRTRAGASRRLLLAAGLAALLTLTGAPARAADPGGSCPPDQTDCDVWDDDPGVPGGGGGPGGGGNDGGGGGNGGGTAKCQWNGQVVKCYDDLLGWFNNSDGCYYKLTEPQLPAPAGQQWYTASCVGGATGQQGNVLLAAPPPGFGTPPDPEELARRALASISLLPPRVAVAPRRSKGPGLVGLPVWMWASPGPSYFGPLSASASDRGLTVEITAKVDRIVWHMSDDIDVTCHGPGTPYDADGPDAGAASPDCGLPHGYPTAATYQVSATTFWTVEWSGGGESGVIPQSRVSGVVPVQINELQVVTR
;
A
#
# COMPACT_ATOMS: atom_id res chain seq x y z
N MET A 1 -65.85 -20.34 -62.91
CA MET A 1 -66.78 -19.47 -62.17
C MET A 1 -66.01 -18.25 -61.70
N LEU A 2 -66.32 -17.09 -62.27
CA LEU A 2 -65.85 -15.77 -61.85
C LEU A 2 -66.79 -15.26 -60.74
N THR A 3 -66.26 -14.55 -59.74
CA THR A 3 -66.71 -13.19 -59.34
C THR A 3 -66.02 -12.67 -58.07
N TRP A 4 -65.66 -11.37 -58.11
CA TRP A 4 -65.62 -10.37 -57.01
C TRP A 4 -64.54 -10.47 -55.91
N GLY A 5 -63.89 -9.41 -55.40
CA GLY A 5 -63.99 -7.95 -55.60
C GLY A 5 -63.59 -7.19 -54.31
N GLY A 6 -62.75 -6.14 -54.42
CA GLY A 6 -62.46 -5.11 -53.39
C GLY A 6 -61.21 -5.37 -52.53
N GLY A 7 -60.34 -4.42 -52.20
CA GLY A 7 -60.22 -2.98 -52.43
C GLY A 7 -59.13 -2.44 -51.47
N GLY A 8 -58.31 -1.47 -51.89
CA GLY A 8 -57.38 -0.74 -51.00
C GLY A 8 -56.01 -0.38 -51.60
N ALA A 9 -55.89 0.87 -52.05
CA ALA A 9 -54.65 1.63 -52.23
C ALA A 9 -54.76 2.88 -51.28
N PRO A 10 -53.69 3.63 -50.89
CA PRO A 10 -52.56 3.98 -51.75
C PRO A 10 -51.16 4.21 -51.09
N ALA A 11 -50.15 4.31 -51.98
CA ALA A 11 -48.97 5.21 -52.02
C ALA A 11 -48.15 5.49 -50.73
N ARG A 12 -46.80 5.46 -50.71
CA ARG A 12 -45.74 6.03 -51.59
C ARG A 12 -44.44 5.23 -51.36
N ARG A 13 -43.66 4.84 -52.39
CA ARG A 13 -42.54 5.58 -53.03
C ARG A 13 -41.57 6.20 -51.99
N THR A 14 -40.24 6.04 -52.00
CA THR A 14 -39.28 5.56 -53.02
C THR A 14 -37.87 5.51 -52.40
N ARG A 15 -37.06 4.53 -52.84
CA ARG A 15 -35.62 4.59 -53.19
C ARG A 15 -34.62 5.18 -52.18
N ALA A 16 -33.65 4.36 -51.79
CA ALA A 16 -32.22 4.43 -52.15
C ALA A 16 -31.46 3.50 -51.18
N GLY A 17 -30.42 2.75 -51.53
CA GLY A 17 -29.71 2.56 -52.77
C GLY A 17 -28.97 1.22 -52.68
N ALA A 18 -28.70 0.66 -53.85
CA ALA A 18 -27.92 -0.57 -54.00
C ALA A 18 -26.46 -0.35 -53.64
N SER A 19 -25.80 -1.38 -53.11
CA SER A 19 -24.42 -1.72 -53.52
C SER A 19 -24.17 -3.21 -53.25
N ARG A 20 -24.02 -3.95 -54.35
CA ARG A 20 -23.48 -5.29 -54.43
C ARG A 20 -22.11 -5.38 -53.75
N ARG A 21 -21.79 -6.55 -53.19
CA ARG A 21 -20.58 -7.32 -53.55
C ARG A 21 -20.75 -8.77 -53.10
N LEU A 22 -20.87 -9.65 -54.09
CA LEU A 22 -20.50 -11.06 -53.98
C LEU A 22 -18.99 -11.14 -53.67
N LEU A 23 -18.55 -12.14 -52.90
CA LEU A 23 -17.74 -13.25 -53.41
C LEU A 23 -17.39 -14.27 -52.30
N LEU A 24 -17.28 -15.51 -52.76
CA LEU A 24 -16.98 -16.76 -52.07
C LEU A 24 -15.62 -16.75 -51.36
N ALA A 25 -15.46 -17.56 -50.30
CA ALA A 25 -14.44 -18.62 -50.23
C ALA A 25 -14.48 -19.35 -48.87
N ALA A 26 -14.35 -20.67 -48.96
CA ALA A 26 -14.14 -21.58 -47.85
C ALA A 26 -12.78 -21.37 -47.18
N GLY A 27 -12.71 -21.63 -45.87
CA GLY A 27 -11.47 -21.70 -45.11
C GLY A 27 -11.73 -22.31 -43.73
N LEU A 28 -11.69 -23.64 -43.64
CA LEU A 28 -11.52 -24.34 -42.37
C LEU A 28 -10.13 -23.98 -41.82
N ALA A 29 -10.08 -23.20 -40.75
CA ALA A 29 -8.92 -23.09 -39.88
C ALA A 29 -9.38 -23.35 -38.45
N ALA A 30 -9.16 -24.58 -37.98
CA ALA A 30 -9.29 -24.92 -36.57
C ALA A 30 -8.15 -24.26 -35.80
N LEU A 31 -8.39 -23.08 -35.22
CA LEU A 31 -7.52 -22.54 -34.18
C LEU A 31 -7.83 -23.24 -32.86
N LEU A 32 -6.92 -24.12 -32.43
CA LEU A 32 -6.80 -24.46 -31.01
C LEU A 32 -6.42 -23.18 -30.26
N THR A 33 -7.38 -22.58 -29.58
CA THR A 33 -7.10 -21.60 -28.53
C THR A 33 -6.69 -22.38 -27.28
N LEU A 34 -5.38 -22.44 -27.01
CA LEU A 34 -4.93 -22.68 -25.64
C LEU A 34 -5.37 -21.46 -24.84
N THR A 35 -6.42 -21.61 -24.04
CA THR A 35 -6.69 -20.68 -22.93
C THR A 35 -5.62 -20.91 -21.88
N GLY A 36 -4.44 -20.31 -22.07
CA GLY A 36 -3.54 -20.04 -20.97
C GLY A 36 -4.18 -18.97 -20.10
N ALA A 37 -4.62 -19.34 -18.89
CA ALA A 37 -4.88 -18.34 -17.87
C ALA A 37 -3.58 -17.53 -17.66
N PRO A 38 -3.62 -16.19 -17.56
CA PRO A 38 -2.45 -15.47 -17.07
C PRO A 38 -2.23 -15.93 -15.64
N ALA A 39 -1.14 -16.66 -15.40
CA ALA A 39 -0.60 -16.80 -14.06
C ALA A 39 -0.30 -15.37 -13.58
N ARG A 40 -1.13 -14.86 -12.67
CA ARG A 40 -0.77 -13.67 -11.92
C ARG A 40 0.45 -14.06 -11.09
N ALA A 41 1.58 -13.45 -11.40
CA ALA A 41 2.68 -13.39 -10.46
C ALA A 41 2.10 -12.87 -9.14
N ALA A 42 2.27 -13.63 -8.06
CA ALA A 42 2.06 -13.12 -6.73
C ALA A 42 3.08 -11.98 -6.53
N ASP A 43 2.60 -10.77 -6.29
CA ASP A 43 3.41 -9.67 -5.81
C ASP A 43 4.14 -10.14 -4.52
N PRO A 44 5.45 -9.98 -4.38
CA PRO A 44 6.11 -10.08 -3.09
C PRO A 44 5.89 -8.77 -2.33
N GLY A 45 4.62 -8.40 -2.15
CA GLY A 45 4.20 -7.24 -1.40
C GLY A 45 3.58 -7.72 -0.10
N GLY A 46 4.34 -7.67 0.99
CA GLY A 46 3.79 -7.76 2.33
C GLY A 46 2.82 -6.60 2.56
N SER A 47 1.54 -6.84 2.27
CA SER A 47 0.45 -5.96 2.66
C SER A 47 0.12 -6.23 4.11
N CYS A 48 0.24 -5.21 4.96
CA CYS A 48 -0.32 -5.25 6.29
C CYS A 48 -1.86 -5.31 6.14
N PRO A 49 -2.54 -6.35 6.64
CA PRO A 49 -3.99 -6.41 6.58
C PRO A 49 -4.62 -5.20 7.29
N PRO A 50 -5.78 -4.70 6.83
CA PRO A 50 -6.41 -3.46 7.30
C PRO A 50 -6.77 -3.43 8.80
N ASP A 51 -6.61 -4.55 9.51
CA ASP A 51 -7.06 -4.75 10.89
C ASP A 51 -5.91 -4.63 11.93
N GLN A 52 -4.65 -4.47 11.48
CA GLN A 52 -3.47 -4.40 12.35
C GLN A 52 -3.00 -2.94 12.49
N THR A 53 -2.88 -2.48 13.74
CA THR A 53 -2.47 -1.10 14.09
C THR A 53 -0.98 -0.98 14.42
N ASP A 54 -0.27 -2.10 14.46
CA ASP A 54 1.12 -2.19 14.86
C ASP A 54 1.89 -3.09 13.89
N CYS A 55 2.98 -2.56 13.35
CA CYS A 55 3.91 -3.23 12.44
C CYS A 55 5.25 -3.51 13.13
N ASP A 56 5.27 -3.59 14.45
CA ASP A 56 6.46 -3.94 15.24
C ASP A 56 6.90 -5.39 14.97
N VAL A 57 7.90 -5.51 14.10
CA VAL A 57 9.00 -6.45 14.32
C VAL A 57 10.25 -5.57 14.29
N TRP A 58 11.20 -5.87 15.18
CA TRP A 58 12.54 -5.26 15.28
C TRP A 58 12.66 -4.02 16.18
N ASP A 59 12.62 -4.26 17.48
CA ASP A 59 13.29 -3.43 18.49
C ASP A 59 14.40 -4.30 19.10
N ASP A 60 15.63 -3.79 19.26
CA ASP A 60 16.62 -4.21 20.29
C ASP A 60 18.02 -3.57 20.09
N ASP A 61 18.43 -2.75 21.05
CA ASP A 61 19.82 -2.36 21.42
C ASP A 61 20.08 -2.84 22.88
N PRO A 62 21.32 -3.02 23.39
CA PRO A 62 21.74 -4.30 23.95
C PRO A 62 22.03 -4.23 25.46
N GLY A 63 21.68 -5.28 26.20
CA GLY A 63 22.23 -5.54 27.52
C GLY A 63 23.67 -6.06 27.43
N VAL A 64 24.63 -5.32 27.98
CA VAL A 64 26.06 -5.70 28.08
C VAL A 64 26.24 -6.79 29.15
N PRO A 65 26.88 -7.96 28.89
CA PRO A 65 27.29 -8.85 29.98
C PRO A 65 28.81 -8.87 30.17
N GLY A 66 29.22 -8.53 31.39
CA GLY A 66 30.56 -8.77 31.94
C GLY A 66 30.85 -10.27 32.13
N GLY A 67 32.14 -10.59 32.24
CA GLY A 67 32.64 -11.96 32.22
C GLY A 67 32.71 -12.69 33.58
N GLY A 68 32.77 -14.02 33.47
CA GLY A 68 33.66 -14.88 34.26
C GLY A 68 33.08 -15.65 35.45
N GLY A 69 32.96 -16.99 35.30
CA GLY A 69 33.51 -17.93 36.29
C GLY A 69 32.57 -18.99 36.93
N GLY A 70 32.72 -20.25 36.51
CA GLY A 70 32.81 -21.44 37.40
C GLY A 70 31.51 -22.16 37.84
N PRO A 71 31.57 -23.48 38.16
CA PRO A 71 30.54 -24.44 37.75
C PRO A 71 29.74 -25.11 38.88
N GLY A 72 28.53 -25.60 38.57
CA GLY A 72 27.85 -26.62 39.39
C GLY A 72 26.39 -26.90 39.03
N GLY A 73 26.05 -28.19 38.94
CA GLY A 73 24.71 -28.71 39.26
C GLY A 73 23.75 -28.96 38.08
N GLY A 74 23.39 -30.22 37.85
CA GLY A 74 22.54 -30.66 36.75
C GLY A 74 21.04 -30.46 36.95
N GLY A 75 20.28 -30.82 35.89
CA GLY A 75 18.82 -30.86 35.90
C GLY A 75 18.24 -30.77 34.50
N ASN A 76 17.57 -31.84 34.10
CA ASN A 76 17.00 -32.19 32.80
C ASN A 76 15.97 -31.22 32.16
N ASP A 77 15.96 -31.29 30.82
CA ASP A 77 14.83 -31.30 29.86
C ASP A 77 13.84 -30.11 29.80
N GLY A 78 13.77 -29.47 28.62
CA GLY A 78 12.53 -28.85 28.14
C GLY A 78 12.62 -27.63 27.21
N GLY A 79 13.02 -27.84 25.96
CA GLY A 79 12.29 -27.34 24.77
C GLY A 79 12.27 -25.84 24.42
N GLY A 80 12.76 -25.55 23.19
CA GLY A 80 12.29 -24.48 22.31
C GLY A 80 12.94 -23.12 22.56
N GLY A 81 13.96 -22.70 21.80
CA GLY A 81 13.84 -22.46 20.36
C GLY A 81 13.46 -20.99 20.11
N GLY A 82 14.29 -20.04 20.58
CA GLY A 82 14.13 -18.62 20.35
C GLY A 82 15.30 -18.09 19.53
N ASN A 83 15.14 -18.09 18.20
CA ASN A 83 16.12 -17.52 17.28
C ASN A 83 15.95 -15.99 17.31
N GLY A 84 16.55 -15.35 18.32
CA GLY A 84 16.58 -13.90 18.49
C GLY A 84 17.42 -13.25 17.39
N GLY A 85 16.74 -12.51 16.51
CA GLY A 85 17.33 -11.75 15.41
C GLY A 85 18.12 -10.54 15.91
N GLY A 86 19.35 -10.77 16.38
CA GLY A 86 20.34 -9.71 16.42
C GLY A 86 20.71 -9.28 15.00
N THR A 87 21.11 -8.01 14.85
CA THR A 87 21.83 -7.42 13.70
C THR A 87 22.32 -8.49 12.73
N ALA A 88 21.87 -8.47 11.47
CA ALA A 88 22.16 -9.51 10.48
C ALA A 88 23.66 -9.91 10.51
N LYS A 89 24.00 -10.90 11.31
CA LYS A 89 25.38 -11.38 11.38
C LYS A 89 25.55 -12.20 10.12
N CYS A 90 26.68 -12.02 9.44
CA CYS A 90 27.00 -12.92 8.35
C CYS A 90 27.13 -14.31 8.96
N GLN A 91 26.22 -15.20 8.60
CA GLN A 91 26.12 -16.51 9.20
C GLN A 91 25.69 -17.55 8.18
N TRP A 92 26.20 -18.76 8.37
CA TRP A 92 25.88 -19.91 7.54
C TRP A 92 25.75 -21.13 8.43
N ASN A 93 24.65 -21.87 8.33
CA ASN A 93 24.40 -23.07 9.14
C ASN A 93 24.62 -22.87 10.66
N GLY A 94 24.24 -21.69 11.17
CA GLY A 94 24.39 -21.32 12.59
C GLY A 94 25.80 -20.90 13.02
N GLN A 95 26.77 -20.83 12.09
CA GLN A 95 28.10 -20.31 12.37
C GLN A 95 28.23 -18.86 11.88
N VAL A 96 28.75 -17.98 12.74
CA VAL A 96 29.10 -16.61 12.36
C VAL A 96 30.36 -16.64 11.49
N VAL A 97 30.28 -16.02 10.32
CA VAL A 97 31.38 -15.87 9.36
C VAL A 97 31.72 -14.40 9.16
N LYS A 98 32.87 -14.11 8.54
CA LYS A 98 33.21 -12.73 8.18
C LYS A 98 32.25 -12.25 7.09
N CYS A 99 31.68 -11.07 7.27
CA CYS A 99 30.86 -10.44 6.23
C CYS A 99 31.66 -10.08 4.98
N TYR A 100 32.92 -9.73 5.17
CA TYR A 100 33.85 -9.43 4.10
C TYR A 100 35.15 -10.20 4.35
N ASP A 101 35.68 -10.78 3.29
CA ASP A 101 37.00 -11.37 3.24
C ASP A 101 37.78 -10.78 2.06
N ASP A 102 39.02 -10.37 2.27
CA ASP A 102 39.83 -9.71 1.25
C ASP A 102 40.03 -10.58 -0.01
N LEU A 103 40.02 -11.90 0.14
CA LEU A 103 40.20 -12.83 -0.98
C LEU A 103 38.86 -13.19 -1.63
N LEU A 104 37.85 -13.48 -0.81
CA LEU A 104 36.58 -14.06 -1.28
C LEU A 104 35.50 -13.00 -1.60
N GLY A 105 35.65 -11.78 -1.08
CA GLY A 105 34.69 -10.70 -1.23
C GLY A 105 33.62 -10.69 -0.14
N TRP A 106 32.39 -10.35 -0.52
CA TRP A 106 31.28 -10.15 0.41
C TRP A 106 30.40 -11.39 0.54
N PHE A 107 30.05 -11.74 1.77
CA PHE A 107 29.23 -12.89 2.08
C PHE A 107 27.74 -12.64 1.82
N ASN A 108 27.07 -13.63 1.25
CA ASN A 108 25.64 -13.72 1.07
C ASN A 108 25.04 -14.80 2.00
N ASN A 109 24.22 -14.37 2.96
CA ASN A 109 23.58 -15.27 3.91
C ASN A 109 22.55 -16.24 3.27
N SER A 110 22.04 -15.93 2.08
CA SER A 110 20.96 -16.71 1.45
C SER A 110 21.45 -17.98 0.75
N ASP A 111 22.67 -17.95 0.20
CA ASP A 111 23.24 -19.06 -0.58
C ASP A 111 24.55 -19.59 0.01
N GLY A 112 25.10 -18.93 1.03
CA GLY A 112 26.31 -19.35 1.69
C GLY A 112 27.57 -19.10 0.86
N CYS A 113 27.51 -18.14 -0.06
CA CYS A 113 28.60 -17.82 -0.97
C CYS A 113 29.17 -16.43 -0.70
N TYR A 114 30.48 -16.32 -0.86
CA TYR A 114 31.17 -15.05 -1.00
C TYR A 114 31.19 -14.63 -2.46
N TYR A 115 31.01 -13.33 -2.73
CA TYR A 115 31.08 -12.77 -4.06
C TYR A 115 32.09 -11.63 -4.11
N LYS A 116 33.01 -11.72 -5.06
CA LYS A 116 33.98 -10.65 -5.38
C LYS A 116 33.88 -10.29 -6.83
N LEU A 117 33.95 -9.00 -7.16
CA LEU A 117 34.05 -8.57 -8.55
C LEU A 117 35.31 -9.21 -9.18
N THR A 118 35.16 -9.88 -10.32
CA THR A 118 36.30 -10.55 -10.96
C THR A 118 37.29 -9.52 -11.50
N GLU A 119 38.56 -9.68 -11.17
CA GLU A 119 39.67 -8.85 -11.64
C GLU A 119 40.75 -9.70 -12.34
N PRO A 120 41.13 -9.41 -13.59
CA PRO A 120 40.56 -8.38 -14.47
C PRO A 120 39.15 -8.75 -14.96
N GLN A 121 38.32 -7.73 -15.17
CA GLN A 121 36.96 -7.91 -15.67
C GLN A 121 36.99 -8.43 -17.12
N LEU A 122 36.31 -9.54 -17.38
CA LEU A 122 36.17 -10.11 -18.73
C LEU A 122 35.08 -9.38 -19.52
N PRO A 123 35.08 -9.45 -20.87
CA PRO A 123 33.98 -8.92 -21.67
C PRO A 123 32.62 -9.47 -21.19
N ALA A 124 31.71 -8.58 -20.85
CA ALA A 124 30.36 -8.89 -20.37
C ALA A 124 29.31 -8.15 -21.23
N PRO A 125 28.10 -8.71 -21.39
CA PRO A 125 26.98 -7.99 -21.96
C PRO A 125 26.70 -6.67 -21.23
N ALA A 126 26.10 -5.70 -21.93
CA ALA A 126 25.76 -4.42 -21.33
C ALA A 126 24.86 -4.59 -20.09
N GLY A 127 25.22 -3.93 -18.99
CA GLY A 127 24.50 -4.04 -17.71
C GLY A 127 24.82 -5.29 -16.89
N GLN A 128 25.83 -6.08 -17.26
CA GLN A 128 26.27 -7.24 -16.50
C GLN A 128 27.78 -7.17 -16.18
N GLN A 129 28.18 -7.80 -15.09
CA GLN A 129 29.57 -7.90 -14.67
C GLN A 129 29.89 -9.33 -14.20
N TRP A 130 31.14 -9.77 -14.37
CA TRP A 130 31.58 -11.05 -13.81
C TRP A 130 31.92 -10.89 -12.34
N TYR A 131 31.43 -11.83 -11.54
CA TYR A 131 31.74 -12.00 -10.14
C TYR A 131 32.30 -13.40 -9.93
N THR A 132 33.29 -13.53 -9.05
CA THR A 132 33.77 -14.81 -8.55
C THR A 132 32.92 -15.18 -7.34
N ALA A 133 32.12 -16.25 -7.47
CA ALA A 133 31.36 -16.83 -6.37
C ALA A 133 32.20 -17.92 -5.69
N SER A 134 32.29 -17.90 -4.36
CA SER A 134 33.02 -18.87 -3.53
C SER A 134 32.13 -19.38 -2.38
N CYS A 135 31.59 -20.61 -2.52
CA CYS A 135 30.57 -21.13 -1.59
C CYS A 135 31.13 -22.00 -0.47
N VAL A 136 30.60 -21.85 0.75
CA VAL A 136 31.11 -22.45 1.99
C VAL A 136 30.55 -23.87 2.25
N GLY A 137 29.76 -24.45 1.32
CA GLY A 137 28.90 -25.61 1.61
C GLY A 137 28.84 -26.76 0.60
N GLY A 138 29.89 -27.02 -0.19
CA GLY A 138 29.96 -28.22 -1.06
C GLY A 138 31.33 -28.90 -0.95
N ALA A 139 31.39 -30.23 -1.11
CA ALA A 139 32.56 -31.11 -0.95
C ALA A 139 33.77 -30.83 -1.89
N THR A 140 33.81 -29.65 -2.47
CA THR A 140 34.93 -29.03 -3.19
C THR A 140 34.49 -27.58 -3.27
N GLY A 141 35.27 -26.63 -2.72
CA GLY A 141 34.94 -25.20 -2.77
C GLY A 141 34.64 -24.79 -4.20
N GLN A 142 33.35 -24.76 -4.57
CA GLN A 142 32.88 -24.44 -5.91
C GLN A 142 33.12 -22.94 -6.08
N GLN A 143 34.29 -22.64 -6.64
CA GLN A 143 34.64 -21.32 -7.09
C GLN A 143 34.32 -21.24 -8.58
N GLY A 144 33.49 -20.27 -8.95
CA GLY A 144 33.05 -20.10 -10.33
C GLY A 144 32.81 -18.63 -10.64
N ASN A 145 33.11 -18.25 -11.88
CA ASN A 145 32.70 -16.96 -12.39
C ASN A 145 31.22 -17.02 -12.77
N VAL A 146 30.44 -16.12 -12.21
CA VAL A 146 29.03 -15.92 -12.52
C VAL A 146 28.83 -14.53 -13.10
N LEU A 147 27.92 -14.44 -14.06
CA LEU A 147 27.59 -13.20 -14.73
C LEU A 147 26.29 -12.66 -14.12
N LEU A 148 26.34 -11.46 -13.54
CA LEU A 148 25.20 -10.89 -12.80
C LEU A 148 24.87 -9.49 -13.30
N ALA A 149 23.57 -9.19 -13.37
CA ALA A 149 23.05 -7.87 -13.79
C ALA A 149 23.03 -6.83 -12.66
N ALA A 150 23.13 -7.29 -11.41
CA ALA A 150 23.24 -6.47 -10.22
C ALA A 150 24.21 -7.16 -9.24
N PRO A 151 24.85 -6.41 -8.31
CA PRO A 151 25.62 -7.01 -7.24
C PRO A 151 24.77 -8.06 -6.48
N PRO A 152 25.29 -9.26 -6.21
CA PRO A 152 24.53 -10.32 -5.55
C PRO A 152 24.05 -9.87 -4.16
N PRO A 153 22.84 -10.27 -3.73
CA PRO A 153 22.34 -9.92 -2.39
C PRO A 153 23.38 -10.32 -1.34
N GLY A 154 23.85 -9.41 -0.49
CA GLY A 154 24.95 -9.71 0.44
C GLY A 154 25.45 -8.46 1.14
N PHE A 155 26.34 -8.63 2.13
CA PHE A 155 26.75 -7.52 2.99
C PHE A 155 27.53 -6.40 2.26
N GLY A 156 27.98 -6.66 1.01
CA GLY A 156 28.65 -5.70 0.14
C GLY A 156 27.80 -4.97 -0.87
N THR A 157 26.56 -5.40 -1.07
CA THR A 157 25.61 -4.67 -1.90
C THR A 157 25.08 -3.53 -1.05
N PRO A 158 25.24 -2.25 -1.47
CA PRO A 158 24.70 -1.12 -0.72
C PRO A 158 23.24 -1.38 -0.33
N PRO A 159 22.80 -1.01 0.88
CA PRO A 159 21.39 -1.17 1.25
C PRO A 159 20.50 -0.43 0.25
N ASP A 160 19.35 -1.00 -0.07
CA ASP A 160 18.35 -0.37 -0.91
C ASP A 160 17.73 0.82 -0.15
N PRO A 161 17.86 2.07 -0.66
CA PRO A 161 17.25 3.23 -0.03
C PRO A 161 15.73 3.13 0.15
N GLU A 162 15.01 2.51 -0.79
CA GLU A 162 13.55 2.37 -0.69
C GLU A 162 13.16 1.40 0.43
N GLU A 163 13.93 0.33 0.63
CA GLU A 163 13.73 -0.61 1.75
C GLU A 163 13.97 0.07 3.10
N LEU A 164 15.00 0.93 3.20
CA LEU A 164 15.20 1.76 4.39
C LEU A 164 14.07 2.77 4.60
N ALA A 165 13.51 3.35 3.54
CA ALA A 165 12.33 4.21 3.64
C ALA A 165 11.12 3.45 4.19
N ARG A 166 10.88 2.21 3.74
CA ARG A 166 9.80 1.35 4.27
C ARG A 166 10.03 0.98 5.73
N ARG A 167 11.28 0.73 6.15
CA ARG A 167 11.64 0.50 7.55
C ARG A 167 11.38 1.74 8.42
N ALA A 168 11.78 2.92 7.95
CA ALA A 168 11.50 4.18 8.63
C ALA A 168 9.99 4.47 8.71
N LEU A 169 9.21 4.08 7.70
CA LEU A 169 7.74 4.19 7.74
C LEU A 169 7.10 3.23 8.75
N ALA A 170 7.67 2.04 8.92
CA ALA A 170 7.19 1.07 9.89
C ALA A 170 7.40 1.53 11.34
N SER A 171 8.38 2.40 11.62
CA SER A 171 8.64 2.93 12.96
C SER A 171 7.74 4.10 13.39
N ILE A 172 6.79 4.52 12.52
CA ILE A 172 5.80 5.55 12.84
C ILE A 172 4.37 5.04 12.72
N SER A 173 3.49 5.53 13.60
CA SER A 173 2.07 5.16 13.58
C SER A 173 1.23 6.23 12.86
N LEU A 174 0.79 5.91 11.65
CA LEU A 174 -0.25 6.68 10.94
C LEU A 174 -1.62 6.15 11.37
N LEU A 175 -2.36 6.92 12.15
CA LEU A 175 -3.62 6.48 12.76
C LEU A 175 -4.82 6.73 11.84
N PRO A 176 -5.87 5.87 11.90
CA PRO A 176 -7.18 6.16 11.36
C PRO A 176 -7.72 7.52 11.81
N PRO A 177 -8.31 8.33 10.90
CA PRO A 177 -8.88 9.60 11.29
C PRO A 177 -10.07 9.38 12.24
N ARG A 178 -10.02 10.01 13.41
CA ARG A 178 -11.14 10.01 14.35
C ARG A 178 -12.17 11.03 13.89
N VAL A 179 -13.17 10.53 13.17
CA VAL A 179 -14.20 11.34 12.50
C VAL A 179 -15.33 11.76 13.44
N ALA A 180 -15.90 12.91 13.13
CA ALA A 180 -17.03 13.53 13.79
C ALA A 180 -17.89 14.26 12.76
N VAL A 181 -19.19 14.30 13.06
CA VAL A 181 -20.19 14.93 12.21
C VAL A 181 -21.12 15.81 13.05
N ALA A 182 -21.76 16.79 12.42
CA ALA A 182 -22.97 17.43 12.95
C ALA A 182 -24.00 17.49 11.82
N PRO A 183 -25.26 17.08 12.05
CA PRO A 183 -25.87 16.74 13.34
C PRO A 183 -25.42 15.39 13.91
N ARG A 184 -25.41 15.27 15.24
CA ARG A 184 -25.10 14.04 15.97
C ARG A 184 -26.37 13.41 16.51
N ARG A 185 -26.51 12.10 16.35
CA ARG A 185 -27.68 11.34 16.85
C ARG A 185 -28.00 11.59 18.33
N SER A 186 -27.00 11.79 19.17
CA SER A 186 -27.17 12.07 20.60
C SER A 186 -27.74 13.45 20.93
N LYS A 187 -27.70 14.40 19.98
CA LYS A 187 -28.24 15.75 20.13
C LYS A 187 -29.59 15.92 19.42
N GLY A 188 -29.86 15.12 18.40
CA GLY A 188 -31.10 15.10 17.64
C GLY A 188 -30.85 14.71 16.18
N PRO A 189 -31.90 14.33 15.45
CA PRO A 189 -31.79 14.09 14.02
C PRO A 189 -31.53 15.41 13.27
N GLY A 190 -30.81 15.33 12.16
CA GLY A 190 -30.79 16.38 11.16
C GLY A 190 -32.11 16.48 10.41
N LEU A 191 -32.22 17.50 9.55
CA LEU A 191 -33.35 17.66 8.64
C LEU A 191 -32.90 17.58 7.19
N VAL A 192 -33.76 17.06 6.34
CA VAL A 192 -33.58 17.06 4.88
C VAL A 192 -33.24 18.48 4.40
N GLY A 193 -32.24 18.58 3.54
CA GLY A 193 -31.81 19.86 2.95
C GLY A 193 -30.97 20.76 3.86
N LEU A 194 -30.74 20.40 5.13
CA LEU A 194 -29.90 21.19 6.03
C LEU A 194 -28.43 20.73 6.02
N PRO A 195 -27.46 21.65 6.19
CA PRO A 195 -26.04 21.33 6.11
C PRO A 195 -25.61 20.21 7.08
N VAL A 196 -24.69 19.37 6.62
CA VAL A 196 -23.98 18.40 7.46
C VAL A 196 -22.51 18.80 7.55
N TRP A 197 -22.01 19.01 8.75
CA TRP A 197 -20.60 19.33 9.03
C TRP A 197 -19.81 18.05 9.26
N MET A 198 -18.54 18.06 8.87
CA MET A 198 -17.63 16.93 9.01
C MET A 198 -16.25 17.41 9.45
N TRP A 199 -15.69 16.76 10.46
CA TRP A 199 -14.32 17.04 10.89
C TRP A 199 -13.68 15.80 11.50
N ALA A 200 -12.36 15.76 11.50
CA ALA A 200 -11.54 14.72 12.09
C ALA A 200 -10.65 15.31 13.18
N SER A 201 -10.18 14.45 14.09
CA SER A 201 -9.22 14.89 15.11
C SER A 201 -7.94 15.40 14.45
N PRO A 202 -7.49 16.62 14.78
CA PRO A 202 -6.21 17.12 14.30
C PRO A 202 -5.06 16.38 14.99
N GLY A 203 -3.85 16.55 14.46
CA GLY A 203 -2.61 16.17 15.14
C GLY A 203 -1.64 15.37 14.27
N PRO A 204 -0.38 15.26 14.69
CA PRO A 204 0.67 14.64 13.88
C PRO A 204 0.35 13.21 13.44
N SER A 205 -0.15 12.36 14.34
CA SER A 205 -0.50 10.97 13.99
C SER A 205 -1.75 10.81 13.12
N TYR A 206 -2.57 11.86 12.95
CA TYR A 206 -3.80 11.82 12.15
C TYR A 206 -3.70 12.56 10.82
N PHE A 207 -2.89 13.63 10.75
CA PHE A 207 -2.74 14.49 9.57
C PHE A 207 -1.29 14.86 9.22
N GLY A 208 -0.32 14.53 10.08
CA GLY A 208 1.08 14.89 9.91
C GLY A 208 1.38 16.37 10.21
N PRO A 209 2.64 16.79 9.96
CA PRO A 209 3.74 15.96 9.50
C PRO A 209 4.27 15.01 10.60
N LEU A 210 4.77 13.85 10.18
CA LEU A 210 5.56 12.92 10.99
C LEU A 210 6.84 12.58 10.23
N SER A 211 7.97 12.50 10.92
CA SER A 211 9.25 12.15 10.30
C SER A 211 9.93 11.03 11.07
N ALA A 212 10.67 10.20 10.35
CA ALA A 212 11.49 9.12 10.90
C ALA A 212 12.66 8.82 9.97
N SER A 213 13.61 8.05 10.45
CA SER A 213 14.77 7.64 9.65
C SER A 213 15.15 6.20 9.92
N ALA A 214 15.84 5.59 8.97
CA ALA A 214 16.46 4.30 9.12
C ALA A 214 17.86 4.32 8.50
N SER A 215 18.80 3.66 9.17
CA SER A 215 20.18 3.56 8.73
C SER A 215 20.60 2.10 8.62
N ASP A 216 21.34 1.77 7.57
CA ASP A 216 22.04 0.49 7.43
C ASP A 216 23.38 0.73 6.73
N ARG A 217 24.45 0.12 7.23
CA ARG A 217 25.80 0.14 6.62
C ARG A 217 26.25 1.52 6.11
N GLY A 218 25.97 2.59 6.88
CA GLY A 218 26.38 3.96 6.58
C GLY A 218 25.47 4.73 5.62
N LEU A 219 24.47 4.07 5.01
CA LEU A 219 23.37 4.73 4.31
C LEU A 219 22.29 5.10 5.33
N THR A 220 21.78 6.33 5.26
CA THR A 220 20.64 6.79 6.05
C THR A 220 19.58 7.33 5.11
N VAL A 221 18.33 6.98 5.37
CA VAL A 221 17.15 7.47 4.67
C VAL A 221 16.23 8.14 5.69
N GLU A 222 15.74 9.32 5.33
CA GLU A 222 14.76 10.07 6.10
C GLU A 222 13.42 10.09 5.37
N ILE A 223 12.32 10.02 6.12
CA ILE A 223 10.96 10.10 5.61
C ILE A 223 10.21 11.27 6.23
N THR A 224 9.23 11.80 5.52
CA THR A 224 8.22 12.73 6.05
C THR A 224 6.83 12.35 5.52
N ALA A 225 5.92 12.01 6.43
CA ALA A 225 4.55 11.60 6.16
C ALA A 225 3.55 12.72 6.47
N LYS A 226 2.65 13.04 5.54
CA LYS A 226 1.58 14.04 5.71
C LYS A 226 0.32 13.65 4.95
N VAL A 227 -0.86 14.03 5.46
CA VAL A 227 -2.13 13.90 4.73
C VAL A 227 -2.27 15.00 3.68
N ASP A 228 -2.59 14.61 2.45
CA ASP A 228 -2.91 15.54 1.36
C ASP A 228 -4.39 15.92 1.31
N ARG A 229 -5.24 14.91 1.55
CA ARG A 229 -6.70 15.04 1.52
C ARG A 229 -7.38 13.98 2.36
N ILE A 230 -8.60 14.28 2.77
CA ILE A 230 -9.55 13.35 3.34
C ILE A 230 -10.77 13.27 2.42
N VAL A 231 -11.24 12.06 2.15
CA VAL A 231 -12.48 11.82 1.39
C VAL A 231 -13.50 11.24 2.35
N TRP A 232 -14.65 11.90 2.46
CA TRP A 232 -15.79 11.50 3.26
C TRP A 232 -16.79 10.75 2.39
N HIS A 233 -17.09 9.51 2.77
CA HIS A 233 -18.08 8.66 2.14
C HIS A 233 -19.40 8.82 2.90
N MET A 234 -20.35 9.52 2.30
CA MET A 234 -21.60 9.95 2.94
C MET A 234 -22.76 9.00 2.62
N SER A 235 -22.73 8.40 1.43
CA SER A 235 -23.61 7.33 0.95
C SER A 235 -22.98 6.72 -0.32
N ASP A 236 -23.59 5.69 -0.90
CA ASP A 236 -23.08 5.00 -2.10
C ASP A 236 -22.71 5.96 -3.25
N ASP A 237 -23.43 7.09 -3.40
CA ASP A 237 -23.25 8.05 -4.50
C ASP A 237 -22.74 9.43 -4.06
N ILE A 238 -22.38 9.62 -2.78
CA ILE A 238 -22.00 10.95 -2.25
C ILE A 238 -20.64 10.85 -1.55
N ASP A 239 -19.62 11.39 -2.22
CA ASP A 239 -18.29 11.61 -1.67
C ASP A 239 -17.97 13.11 -1.56
N VAL A 240 -17.36 13.52 -0.44
CA VAL A 240 -16.90 14.89 -0.23
C VAL A 240 -15.41 14.89 0.07
N THR A 241 -14.62 15.60 -0.74
CA THR A 241 -13.17 15.75 -0.52
C THR A 241 -12.88 17.05 0.23
N CYS A 242 -12.11 16.96 1.31
CA CYS A 242 -11.63 18.10 2.08
C CYS A 242 -10.09 18.09 2.19
N HIS A 243 -9.50 19.27 2.38
CA HIS A 243 -8.05 19.46 2.51
C HIS A 243 -7.70 19.90 3.93
N GLY A 244 -7.64 18.92 4.85
CA GLY A 244 -7.36 19.14 6.26
C GLY A 244 -8.37 18.44 7.17
N PRO A 245 -8.24 18.61 8.50
CA PRO A 245 -9.12 17.96 9.46
C PRO A 245 -10.55 18.52 9.48
N GLY A 246 -10.80 19.70 8.91
CA GLY A 246 -12.10 20.37 8.99
C GLY A 246 -12.33 21.10 10.32
N THR A 247 -13.37 21.94 10.35
CA THR A 247 -13.71 22.77 11.51
C THR A 247 -14.76 22.08 12.39
N PRO A 248 -14.50 21.88 13.70
CA PRO A 248 -15.51 21.35 14.62
C PRO A 248 -16.74 22.25 14.72
N TYR A 249 -17.93 21.66 14.63
CA TYR A 249 -19.18 22.39 14.80
C TYR A 249 -19.36 22.86 16.25
N ASP A 250 -19.68 24.14 16.42
CA ASP A 250 -20.08 24.75 17.69
C ASP A 250 -21.51 25.28 17.57
N ALA A 251 -22.39 24.83 18.47
CA ALA A 251 -23.80 25.22 18.47
C ALA A 251 -24.05 26.63 19.00
N ASP A 252 -23.12 27.17 19.80
CA ASP A 252 -23.17 28.54 20.33
C ASP A 252 -22.27 29.49 19.52
N GLY A 253 -21.63 28.97 18.47
CA GLY A 253 -20.72 29.69 17.60
C GLY A 253 -21.41 30.57 16.55
N PRO A 254 -20.66 31.47 15.90
CA PRO A 254 -21.20 32.39 14.89
C PRO A 254 -21.75 31.69 13.64
N ASP A 255 -21.28 30.47 13.35
CA ASP A 255 -21.68 29.68 12.18
C ASP A 255 -22.75 28.63 12.51
N ALA A 256 -23.38 28.72 13.69
CA ALA A 256 -24.43 27.81 14.10
C ALA A 256 -25.58 27.80 13.08
N GLY A 257 -25.92 26.61 12.56
CA GLY A 257 -26.93 26.43 11.52
C GLY A 257 -26.49 26.80 10.09
N ALA A 258 -25.30 27.36 9.90
CA ALA A 258 -24.74 27.63 8.58
C ALA A 258 -24.06 26.39 7.97
N ALA A 259 -23.58 26.50 6.73
CA ALA A 259 -22.71 25.49 6.14
C ALA A 259 -21.31 25.55 6.75
N SER A 260 -20.63 24.40 6.83
CA SER A 260 -19.25 24.33 7.30
C SER A 260 -18.34 25.22 6.45
N PRO A 261 -17.40 25.98 7.07
CA PRO A 261 -16.50 26.86 6.33
C PRO A 261 -15.48 26.12 5.47
N ASP A 262 -15.17 24.87 5.80
CA ASP A 262 -14.07 24.12 5.17
C ASP A 262 -14.41 22.67 4.76
N CYS A 263 -15.29 21.99 5.50
CA CYS A 263 -15.61 20.59 5.26
C CYS A 263 -17.03 20.24 5.68
N GLY A 264 -17.90 20.03 4.71
CA GLY A 264 -19.31 19.76 4.93
C GLY A 264 -20.07 19.41 3.65
N LEU A 265 -21.30 18.93 3.82
CA LEU A 265 -22.29 18.78 2.77
C LEU A 265 -23.28 19.95 2.91
N PRO A 266 -23.08 21.07 2.20
CA PRO A 266 -23.80 22.33 2.45
C PRO A 266 -25.30 22.24 2.17
N HIS A 267 -25.73 21.37 1.26
CA HIS A 267 -27.13 21.16 0.91
C HIS A 267 -27.76 19.98 1.67
N GLY A 268 -27.03 19.35 2.58
CA GLY A 268 -27.50 18.21 3.34
C GLY A 268 -27.85 16.99 2.48
N TYR A 269 -28.57 16.07 3.10
CA TYR A 269 -29.12 14.91 2.40
C TYR A 269 -30.47 15.25 1.77
N PRO A 270 -30.78 14.67 0.58
CA PRO A 270 -32.03 14.92 -0.12
C PRO A 270 -33.22 14.15 0.45
N THR A 271 -32.99 13.10 1.25
CA THR A 271 -34.05 12.24 1.78
C THR A 271 -33.86 11.97 3.27
N ALA A 272 -34.96 11.65 3.95
CA ALA A 272 -34.92 11.23 5.35
C ALA A 272 -34.50 9.76 5.43
N ALA A 273 -33.37 9.50 6.08
CA ALA A 273 -32.82 8.17 6.29
C ALA A 273 -31.79 8.18 7.44
N THR A 274 -31.25 7.00 7.76
CA THR A 274 -30.01 6.89 8.54
C THR A 274 -28.87 6.57 7.59
N TYR A 275 -27.91 7.49 7.49
CA TYR A 275 -26.73 7.37 6.64
C TYR A 275 -25.53 6.88 7.44
N GLN A 276 -24.67 6.09 6.82
CA GLN A 276 -23.45 5.57 7.42
C GLN A 276 -22.27 6.36 6.84
N VAL A 277 -21.68 7.22 7.65
CA VAL A 277 -20.59 8.09 7.22
C VAL A 277 -19.24 7.49 7.62
N SER A 278 -18.29 7.45 6.69
CA SER A 278 -16.89 7.12 6.97
C SER A 278 -15.96 8.06 6.22
N ALA A 279 -14.66 8.02 6.51
CA ALA A 279 -13.68 8.82 5.79
C ALA A 279 -12.37 8.08 5.57
N THR A 280 -11.73 8.38 4.45
CA THR A 280 -10.41 7.87 4.06
C THR A 280 -9.42 9.02 3.99
N THR A 281 -8.38 9.03 4.81
CA THR A 281 -7.24 9.95 4.65
C THR A 281 -6.23 9.36 3.69
N PHE A 282 -5.74 10.21 2.77
CA PHE A 282 -4.68 9.86 1.83
C PHE A 282 -3.40 10.57 2.26
N TRP A 283 -2.38 9.78 2.58
CA TRP A 283 -1.09 10.22 3.05
C TRP A 283 -0.05 10.12 1.92
N THR A 284 0.78 11.14 1.84
CA THR A 284 2.01 11.14 1.05
C THR A 284 3.18 11.03 2.01
N VAL A 285 3.98 9.96 1.84
CA VAL A 285 5.23 9.76 2.58
C VAL A 285 6.38 9.99 1.61
N GLU A 286 7.00 11.16 1.71
CA GLU A 286 8.19 11.50 0.93
C GLU A 286 9.42 10.95 1.64
N TRP A 287 10.39 10.44 0.88
CA TRP A 287 11.65 9.96 1.45
C TRP A 287 12.85 10.36 0.60
N SER A 288 14.00 10.50 1.24
CA SER A 288 15.28 10.75 0.57
C SER A 288 16.46 10.16 1.33
N GLY A 289 17.46 9.68 0.60
CA GLY A 289 18.71 9.15 1.14
C GLY A 289 19.51 8.40 0.08
N GLY A 290 20.84 8.35 0.23
CA GLY A 290 21.71 7.65 -0.73
C GLY A 290 21.80 8.27 -2.11
N GLY A 291 21.38 9.53 -2.27
CA GLY A 291 21.28 10.19 -3.58
C GLY A 291 19.97 9.88 -4.33
N GLU A 292 19.07 9.11 -3.72
CA GLU A 292 17.75 8.76 -4.26
C GLU A 292 16.64 9.37 -3.41
N SER A 293 15.44 9.43 -3.98
CA SER A 293 14.23 9.93 -3.33
C SER A 293 12.98 9.33 -3.96
N GLY A 294 11.90 9.24 -3.21
CA GLY A 294 10.64 8.72 -3.71
C GLY A 294 9.44 9.06 -2.83
N VAL A 295 8.30 8.48 -3.20
CA VAL A 295 7.03 8.65 -2.47
C VAL A 295 6.39 7.29 -2.22
N ILE A 296 5.96 7.06 -0.99
CA ILE A 296 5.20 5.87 -0.58
C ILE A 296 3.77 6.33 -0.24
N PRO A 297 2.76 6.12 -1.11
CA PRO A 297 1.39 6.49 -0.80
C PRO A 297 0.82 5.57 0.29
N GLN A 298 0.05 6.14 1.21
CA GLN A 298 -0.64 5.42 2.28
C GLN A 298 -2.09 5.90 2.41
N SER A 299 -2.96 5.05 2.96
CA SER A 299 -4.33 5.44 3.30
C SER A 299 -4.75 4.89 4.65
N ARG A 300 -5.64 5.61 5.33
CA ARG A 300 -6.25 5.16 6.58
C ARG A 300 -7.75 5.43 6.55
N VAL A 301 -8.53 4.41 6.92
CA VAL A 301 -9.99 4.46 6.89
C VAL A 301 -10.52 4.60 8.31
N SER A 302 -11.46 5.50 8.52
CA SER A 302 -12.12 5.69 9.80
C SER A 302 -13.08 4.54 10.14
N GLY A 303 -13.51 4.47 11.39
CA GLY A 303 -14.77 3.81 11.72
C GLY A 303 -15.98 4.51 11.10
N VAL A 304 -17.13 3.86 11.16
CA VAL A 304 -18.40 4.37 10.64
C VAL A 304 -19.16 5.16 11.72
N VAL A 305 -19.71 6.31 11.34
CA VAL A 305 -20.57 7.15 12.19
C VAL A 305 -21.97 7.28 11.58
N PRO A 306 -23.03 6.90 12.30
CA PRO A 306 -24.39 7.05 11.79
C PRO A 306 -24.88 8.50 11.90
N VAL A 307 -25.46 9.02 10.83
CA VAL A 307 -26.17 10.30 10.78
C VAL A 307 -27.65 10.05 10.51
N GLN A 308 -28.51 10.48 11.43
CA GLN A 308 -29.95 10.36 11.27
C GLN A 308 -30.51 11.67 10.71
N ILE A 309 -31.27 11.58 9.61
CA ILE A 309 -31.95 12.70 8.94
C ILE A 309 -33.45 12.42 8.91
N ASN A 310 -34.23 13.40 9.34
CA ASN A 310 -35.69 13.38 9.33
C ASN A 310 -36.24 14.45 8.39
N GLU A 311 -37.55 14.37 8.10
CA GLU A 311 -38.26 15.41 7.37
C GLU A 311 -39.15 16.21 8.33
N LEU A 312 -39.19 17.53 8.17
CA LEU A 312 -40.10 18.39 8.93
C LEU A 312 -41.46 18.44 8.22
N GLN A 313 -42.48 17.87 8.86
CA GLN A 313 -43.86 17.90 8.37
C GLN A 313 -44.63 19.03 9.08
N VAL A 314 -45.06 20.05 8.34
CA VAL A 314 -45.91 21.12 8.88
C VAL A 314 -47.37 20.74 8.66
N VAL A 315 -48.11 20.47 9.73
CA VAL A 315 -49.56 20.26 9.67
C VAL A 315 -50.24 21.61 9.87
N THR A 316 -50.68 22.25 8.80
CA THR A 316 -51.56 23.42 8.89
C THR A 316 -52.97 22.95 9.25
N ARG A 317 -53.49 23.41 10.40
CA ARG A 317 -54.89 23.20 10.80
C ARG A 317 -55.79 24.28 10.20
#